data_AF-A0A820AL64-F1
#
_entry.id   AF-A0A820AL64-F1
#
_cell.length_a   1.000
_cell.length_b   1.000
_cell.length_c   1.000
_cell.angle_alpha   90.00
_cell.angle_beta   90.00
_cell.angle_gamma   90.00
#
_symmetry.space_group_name_H-M   'P 1'
#
loop_
_entity.id
_entity.type
_entity.pdbx_description
1 polymer ?
#
loop_
_entity_poly.entity_id
_entity_poly.type
_entity_poly.pdbx_seq_one_letter_code
_entity_poly.pdbx_strand_id
1 'polypeptide(L)'
;EKNTVRFIDNFSTGQRGAASAEYFLERNYIVLFFHRISSILPYQRHIKTIFDESQTNQTYNHDQYHKHKDSILLIPFQTVSDYLTGLEQLCGLLKIFNRAVLVYLCAAVSDYYIPNDELTEHKIPSGQNELTIHLKPVPKLLGFVKGQYAPEAFVVSFKLETDEKILQQKCLQSAEKYNQDIIVGNMLQTRTTQVRIYERMEKQWTTINRFEGNAEQKEIEFQIIDFLCDKHRIYRENLK
;
A
#
# COMPACT_ATOMS: atom_id res chain seq x y z
N GLU A 1 -8.69 -21.87 9.27
CA GLU A 1 -9.12 -22.47 10.54
C GLU A 1 -8.74 -21.51 11.68
N LYS A 2 -9.45 -21.48 12.82
CA LYS A 2 -9.09 -20.61 13.96
C LYS A 2 -7.75 -21.01 14.57
N ASN A 3 -7.55 -22.30 14.82
CA ASN A 3 -6.22 -22.86 15.04
C ASN A 3 -5.54 -23.04 13.68
N THR A 4 -5.00 -21.94 13.15
CA THR A 4 -4.57 -21.85 11.76
C THR A 4 -3.41 -22.80 11.45
N VAL A 5 -3.65 -23.73 10.52
CA VAL A 5 -2.61 -24.60 9.92
C VAL A 5 -2.45 -24.30 8.43
N ARG A 6 -3.50 -23.79 7.78
CA ARG A 6 -3.52 -23.41 6.36
C ARG A 6 -4.16 -22.04 6.22
N PHE A 7 -3.71 -21.27 5.25
CA PHE A 7 -4.29 -19.98 4.91
C PHE A 7 -4.15 -19.70 3.41
N ILE A 8 -4.97 -18.78 2.91
CA ILE A 8 -4.85 -18.22 1.55
C ILE A 8 -4.10 -16.90 1.67
N ASP A 9 -3.17 -16.65 0.75
CA ASP A 9 -2.31 -15.47 0.80
C ASP A 9 -2.30 -14.75 -0.55
N ASN A 10 -2.22 -13.42 -0.51
CA ASN A 10 -2.02 -12.60 -1.70
C ASN A 10 -0.53 -12.31 -1.83
N PHE A 11 0.04 -12.61 -3.01
CA PHE A 11 1.46 -12.38 -3.23
C PHE A 11 1.78 -10.87 -3.26
N SER A 12 2.56 -10.42 -2.28
CA SER A 12 3.22 -9.12 -2.27
C SER A 12 4.47 -9.18 -1.41
N THR A 13 5.59 -8.70 -1.94
CA THR A 13 6.84 -8.62 -1.17
C THR A 13 6.88 -7.44 -0.21
N GLY A 14 6.00 -6.45 -0.40
CA GLY A 14 6.03 -5.18 0.32
C GLY A 14 7.05 -4.16 -0.20
N GLN A 15 7.79 -4.46 -1.28
CA GLN A 15 8.87 -3.60 -1.79
C GLN A 15 8.40 -2.15 -2.05
N ARG A 16 7.29 -1.96 -2.78
CA ARG A 16 6.74 -0.64 -3.07
C ARG A 16 6.38 0.12 -1.80
N GLY A 17 5.71 -0.54 -0.85
CA GLY A 17 5.35 0.08 0.42
C GLY A 17 6.58 0.54 1.19
N ALA A 18 7.58 -0.34 1.32
CA ALA A 18 8.82 -0.04 2.02
C ALA A 18 9.59 1.13 1.37
N ALA A 19 9.77 1.10 0.05
CA ALA A 19 10.45 2.17 -0.70
C ALA A 19 9.68 3.50 -0.60
N SER A 20 8.36 3.49 -0.77
CA SER A 20 7.52 4.68 -0.61
C SER A 20 7.62 5.30 0.78
N ALA A 21 7.67 4.49 1.84
CA ALA A 21 7.84 4.99 3.21
C ALA A 21 9.16 5.75 3.38
N GLU A 22 10.27 5.24 2.83
CA GLU A 22 11.57 5.95 2.86
C GLU A 22 11.46 7.33 2.19
N TYR A 23 10.86 7.39 1.00
CA TYR A 23 10.72 8.65 0.26
C TYR A 23 9.71 9.64 0.90
N PHE A 24 8.72 9.15 1.65
CA PHE A 24 7.84 10.00 2.45
C PHE A 24 8.60 10.60 3.64
N LEU A 25 9.42 9.80 4.34
CA LEU A 25 10.27 10.25 5.44
C LEU A 25 11.27 11.32 4.98
N GLU A 26 11.88 11.13 3.80
CA GLU A 26 12.75 12.13 3.17
C GLU A 26 12.06 13.48 2.91
N ARG A 27 10.72 13.47 2.76
CA ARG A 27 9.87 14.66 2.57
C ARG A 27 9.21 15.13 3.87
N ASN A 28 9.76 14.72 5.02
CA ASN A 28 9.35 15.12 6.36
C ASN A 28 7.92 14.72 6.75
N TYR A 29 7.40 13.62 6.17
CA TYR A 29 6.18 12.99 6.67
C TYR A 29 6.49 12.14 7.90
N ILE A 30 5.54 12.09 8.83
CA ILE A 30 5.49 11.04 9.85
C ILE A 30 4.74 9.85 9.22
N VAL A 31 5.35 8.66 9.27
CA VAL A 31 4.84 7.46 8.61
C VAL A 31 4.33 6.43 9.62
N LEU A 32 3.03 6.14 9.59
CA LEU A 32 2.48 4.92 10.20
C LEU A 32 2.53 3.79 9.15
N PHE A 33 3.53 2.92 9.27
CA PHE A 33 3.75 1.83 8.34
C PHE A 33 2.93 0.60 8.76
N PHE A 34 1.67 0.55 8.31
CA PHE A 34 0.78 -0.60 8.53
C PHE A 34 1.09 -1.71 7.53
N HIS A 35 1.74 -2.78 7.98
CA HIS A 35 2.40 -3.74 7.09
C HIS A 35 2.18 -5.20 7.50
N ARG A 36 2.34 -6.12 6.54
CA ARG A 36 2.28 -7.55 6.84
C ARG A 36 3.55 -7.97 7.58
N ILE A 37 3.45 -8.78 8.63
CA ILE A 37 4.60 -9.17 9.46
C ILE A 37 5.80 -9.75 8.68
N SER A 38 5.54 -10.41 7.55
CA SER A 38 6.57 -11.01 6.67
C SER A 38 7.02 -10.11 5.51
N SER A 39 6.46 -8.90 5.39
CA SER A 39 6.83 -7.99 4.32
C SER A 39 8.20 -7.35 4.56
N ILE A 40 8.83 -6.93 3.47
CA ILE A 40 10.01 -6.09 3.51
C ILE A 40 9.72 -4.79 4.29
N LEU A 41 10.67 -4.36 5.12
CA LEU A 41 10.57 -3.13 5.91
C LEU A 41 11.43 -1.99 5.32
N PRO A 42 11.04 -0.72 5.53
CA PRO A 42 11.85 0.44 5.18
C PRO A 42 13.26 0.34 5.76
N TYR A 43 14.26 0.73 4.96
CA TYR A 43 15.70 0.66 5.19
C TYR A 43 16.28 -0.75 5.33
N GLN A 44 15.50 -1.74 5.77
CA GLN A 44 15.92 -3.16 5.81
C GLN A 44 15.90 -3.83 4.43
N ARG A 45 15.14 -3.30 3.48
CA ARG A 45 15.05 -3.84 2.11
C ARG A 45 16.38 -3.91 1.36
N HIS A 46 17.35 -3.12 1.80
CA HIS A 46 18.71 -3.07 1.26
C HIS A 46 19.64 -4.13 1.88
N ILE A 47 19.26 -4.77 3.00
CA ILE A 47 20.08 -5.75 3.75
C ILE A 47 20.32 -7.06 2.97
N LYS A 48 19.48 -7.39 1.98
CA LYS A 48 19.61 -8.66 1.24
C LYS A 48 20.96 -8.81 0.52
N THR A 49 21.69 -7.73 0.29
CA THR A 49 23.03 -7.72 -0.30
C THR A 49 24.13 -8.22 0.66
N ILE A 50 23.88 -8.42 1.96
CA ILE A 50 24.91 -8.88 2.92
C ILE A 50 25.37 -10.32 2.65
N PHE A 51 24.50 -11.17 2.09
CA PHE A 51 24.88 -12.54 1.69
C PHE A 51 25.42 -12.63 0.27
N ASP A 52 25.46 -11.50 -0.45
CA ASP A 52 26.09 -11.38 -1.75
C ASP A 52 27.53 -10.89 -1.51
N GLU A 53 28.44 -11.85 -1.29
CA GLU A 53 29.86 -11.61 -0.94
C GLU A 53 30.60 -10.69 -1.95
N SER A 54 29.97 -10.39 -3.09
CA SER A 54 30.47 -9.53 -4.15
C SER A 54 30.23 -8.02 -3.94
N GLN A 55 29.42 -7.59 -2.97
CA GLN A 55 29.09 -6.17 -2.75
C GLN A 55 29.35 -5.69 -1.32
N THR A 56 30.62 -5.69 -0.91
CA THR A 56 31.06 -5.25 0.43
C THR A 56 30.96 -3.73 0.69
N ASN A 57 30.35 -2.93 -0.20
CA ASN A 57 30.35 -1.46 -0.10
C ASN A 57 28.98 -0.77 -0.22
N GLN A 58 27.85 -1.50 -0.21
CA GLN A 58 26.56 -0.82 0.01
C GLN A 58 26.28 -0.74 1.50
N THR A 59 26.67 0.40 2.08
CA THR A 59 26.33 0.78 3.45
C THR A 59 24.85 0.50 3.66
N TYR A 60 24.53 -0.42 4.58
CA TYR A 60 23.22 -0.43 5.21
C TYR A 60 22.87 1.04 5.48
N ASN A 61 21.68 1.49 5.07
CA ASN A 61 21.32 2.92 5.10
C ASN A 61 20.99 3.35 6.54
N HIS A 62 21.89 2.96 7.47
CA HIS A 62 21.86 3.10 8.91
C HIS A 62 21.71 4.57 9.28
N ASP A 63 22.43 5.46 8.58
CA ASP A 63 22.34 6.89 8.79
C ASP A 63 20.93 7.41 8.48
N GLN A 64 20.32 6.97 7.38
CA GLN A 64 18.94 7.35 7.05
C GLN A 64 17.92 6.74 8.02
N TYR A 65 18.13 5.49 8.44
CA TYR A 65 17.29 4.87 9.47
C TYR A 65 17.35 5.66 10.79
N HIS A 66 18.55 5.96 11.31
CA HIS A 66 18.70 6.71 12.55
C HIS A 66 18.17 8.13 12.46
N LYS A 67 18.28 8.75 11.29
CA LYS A 67 17.71 10.07 11.02
C LYS A 67 16.18 10.08 11.10
N HIS A 68 15.52 9.00 10.67
CA HIS A 68 14.07 8.96 10.51
C HIS A 68 13.33 8.04 11.50
N LYS A 69 14.03 7.32 12.38
CA LYS A 69 13.44 6.35 13.32
C LYS A 69 12.35 6.95 14.22
N ASP A 70 12.45 8.22 14.59
CA ASP A 70 11.47 8.90 15.45
C ASP A 70 10.25 9.41 14.66
N SER A 71 10.28 9.31 13.33
CA SER A 71 9.19 9.70 12.42
C SER A 71 8.51 8.50 11.75
N ILE A 72 8.83 7.27 12.14
CA ILE A 72 8.17 6.07 11.64
C ILE A 72 7.67 5.18 12.78
N LEU A 73 6.43 4.69 12.66
CA LEU A 73 5.87 3.66 13.54
C LEU A 73 5.51 2.43 12.70
N LEU A 74 6.08 1.28 13.05
CA LEU A 74 5.80 0.00 12.39
C LEU A 74 4.61 -0.68 13.08
N ILE A 75 3.58 -1.03 12.31
CA ILE A 75 2.35 -1.63 12.83
C ILE A 75 2.09 -2.92 12.04
N PRO A 76 2.46 -4.09 12.58
CA PRO A 76 2.31 -5.35 11.87
C PRO A 76 0.86 -5.86 11.89
N PHE A 77 0.43 -6.48 10.81
CA PHE A 77 -0.77 -7.31 10.73
C PHE A 77 -0.45 -8.66 10.06
N GLN A 78 -1.34 -9.64 10.22
CA GLN A 78 -1.16 -10.95 9.60
C GLN A 78 -2.36 -11.38 8.76
N THR A 79 -3.57 -11.13 9.24
CA THR A 79 -4.81 -11.59 8.61
C THR A 79 -5.56 -10.46 7.90
N VAL A 80 -6.53 -10.82 7.06
CA VAL A 80 -7.47 -9.84 6.48
C VAL A 80 -8.24 -9.14 7.60
N SER A 81 -8.69 -9.87 8.62
CA SER A 81 -9.42 -9.31 9.76
C SER A 81 -8.60 -8.25 10.50
N ASP A 82 -7.32 -8.53 10.78
CA ASP A 82 -6.39 -7.56 11.38
C ASP A 82 -6.29 -6.30 10.51
N TYR A 83 -6.20 -6.48 9.19
CA TYR A 83 -6.14 -5.38 8.25
C TYR A 83 -7.41 -4.52 8.26
N LEU A 84 -8.61 -5.14 8.26
CA LEU A 84 -9.88 -4.42 8.28
C LEU A 84 -10.00 -3.54 9.54
N THR A 85 -9.81 -4.15 10.70
CA THR A 85 -9.95 -3.47 12.00
C THR A 85 -8.83 -2.47 12.23
N GLY A 86 -7.59 -2.81 11.88
CA GLY A 86 -6.44 -1.92 12.02
C GLY A 86 -6.57 -0.68 11.16
N LEU A 87 -7.01 -0.82 9.90
CA LEU A 87 -7.23 0.33 9.02
C LEU A 87 -8.32 1.26 9.55
N GLU A 88 -9.44 0.70 10.04
CA GLU A 88 -10.51 1.48 10.67
C GLU A 88 -10.00 2.28 11.87
N GLN A 89 -9.32 1.62 12.81
CA GLN A 89 -8.81 2.25 14.02
C GLN A 89 -7.76 3.33 13.71
N LEU A 90 -6.81 3.04 12.81
CA LEU A 90 -5.77 4.00 12.43
C LEU A 90 -6.36 5.24 11.75
N CYS A 91 -7.27 5.05 10.78
CA CYS A 91 -7.95 6.17 10.14
C CYS A 91 -8.81 6.96 11.14
N GLY A 92 -9.52 6.27 12.04
CA GLY A 92 -10.34 6.91 13.08
C GLY A 92 -9.51 7.75 14.05
N LEU A 93 -8.34 7.26 14.49
CA LEU A 93 -7.40 8.00 15.34
C LEU A 93 -6.83 9.23 14.62
N LEU A 94 -6.51 9.11 13.33
CA LEU A 94 -5.94 10.19 12.54
C LEU A 94 -6.98 11.21 12.04
N LYS A 95 -8.28 10.90 12.16
CA LYS A 95 -9.38 11.74 11.66
C LYS A 95 -9.28 13.20 12.11
N ILE A 96 -8.82 13.44 13.34
CA ILE A 96 -8.67 14.79 13.92
C ILE A 96 -7.71 15.69 13.13
N PHE A 97 -6.79 15.12 12.36
CA PHE A 97 -5.83 15.85 11.54
C PHE A 97 -6.39 16.21 10.15
N ASN A 98 -7.61 15.76 9.83
CA ASN A 98 -8.34 16.08 8.60
C ASN A 98 -7.47 15.94 7.33
N ARG A 99 -7.39 17.01 6.53
CA ARG A 99 -6.64 17.06 5.27
C ARG A 99 -5.13 16.96 5.42
N ALA A 100 -4.59 17.03 6.64
CA ALA A 100 -3.16 16.79 6.86
C ALA A 100 -2.79 15.30 6.81
N VAL A 101 -3.77 14.40 6.76
CA VAL A 101 -3.55 12.95 6.66
C VAL A 101 -3.52 12.53 5.20
N LEU A 102 -2.47 11.79 4.83
CA LEU A 102 -2.41 11.03 3.57
C LEU A 102 -2.52 9.54 3.88
N VAL A 103 -3.48 8.86 3.25
CA VAL A 103 -3.68 7.41 3.35
C VAL A 103 -3.20 6.75 2.05
N TYR A 104 -2.07 6.05 2.11
CA TYR A 104 -1.42 5.39 0.97
C TYR A 104 -1.72 3.88 0.96
N LEU A 105 -2.73 3.46 0.21
CA LEU A 105 -3.28 2.10 0.23
C LEU A 105 -2.61 1.18 -0.81
N CYS A 106 -1.37 0.78 -0.55
CA CYS A 106 -0.58 -0.10 -1.43
C CYS A 106 -0.55 -1.59 -1.01
N ALA A 107 -1.30 -1.97 0.03
CA ALA A 107 -1.36 -3.35 0.48
C ALA A 107 -2.13 -4.23 -0.52
N ALA A 108 -1.62 -5.44 -0.76
CA ALA A 108 -2.31 -6.46 -1.56
C ALA A 108 -3.28 -7.23 -0.65
N VAL A 109 -4.44 -6.64 -0.37
CA VAL A 109 -5.48 -7.25 0.47
C VAL A 109 -6.24 -8.31 -0.34
N SER A 110 -6.57 -9.44 0.27
CA SER A 110 -7.39 -10.47 -0.37
C SER A 110 -8.78 -9.93 -0.73
N ASP A 111 -9.28 -10.28 -1.91
CA ASP A 111 -10.63 -9.92 -2.34
C ASP A 111 -11.72 -10.80 -1.69
N TYR A 112 -11.31 -11.94 -1.13
CA TYR A 112 -12.17 -12.93 -0.51
C TYR A 112 -11.59 -13.38 0.83
N TYR A 113 -12.45 -13.73 1.78
CA TYR A 113 -12.09 -14.19 3.12
C TYR A 113 -13.17 -15.14 3.68
N ILE A 114 -12.87 -15.78 4.81
CA ILE A 114 -13.86 -16.50 5.63
C ILE A 114 -14.11 -15.65 6.88
N PRO A 115 -15.35 -15.21 7.14
CA PRO A 115 -15.70 -14.53 8.38
C PRO A 115 -15.29 -15.33 9.63
N ASN A 116 -14.92 -14.64 10.70
CA ASN A 116 -14.40 -15.29 11.91
C ASN A 116 -15.41 -16.27 12.54
N ASP A 117 -16.71 -15.99 12.43
CA ASP A 117 -17.82 -16.83 12.88
C ASP A 117 -18.05 -18.07 11.99
N GLU A 118 -17.51 -18.07 10.77
CA GLU A 118 -17.58 -19.19 9.82
C GLU A 118 -16.30 -20.04 9.78
N LEU A 119 -15.24 -19.62 10.46
CA LEU A 119 -13.99 -20.39 10.54
C LEU A 119 -14.17 -21.65 11.39
N THR A 120 -13.74 -22.80 10.86
CA THR A 120 -13.64 -24.03 11.63
C THR A 120 -12.61 -23.88 12.76
N GLU A 121 -12.93 -24.42 13.94
CA GLU A 121 -12.03 -24.34 15.11
C GLU A 121 -10.71 -25.09 14.88
N HIS A 122 -10.79 -26.29 14.32
CA HIS A 122 -9.66 -27.20 14.15
C HIS A 122 -9.27 -27.39 12.68
N LYS A 123 -8.05 -27.92 12.48
CA LYS A 123 -7.48 -28.30 11.18
C LYS A 123 -8.45 -29.18 10.40
N ILE A 124 -8.72 -28.82 9.14
CA ILE A 124 -9.55 -29.63 8.26
C ILE A 124 -8.82 -30.98 7.99
N PRO A 125 -9.44 -32.14 8.28
CA PRO A 125 -8.81 -33.45 8.11
C PRO A 125 -8.35 -33.73 6.68
N SER A 126 -7.20 -34.39 6.54
CA SER A 126 -6.73 -34.94 5.25
C SER A 126 -7.32 -36.34 5.07
N GLY A 127 -7.93 -36.63 3.92
CA GLY A 127 -8.53 -37.94 3.62
C GLY A 127 -9.83 -37.88 2.82
N GLN A 128 -10.32 -36.68 2.48
CA GLN A 128 -11.44 -36.49 1.57
C GLN A 128 -10.97 -36.56 0.11
N ASN A 129 -11.82 -37.05 -0.79
CA ASN A 129 -11.53 -37.06 -2.23
C ASN A 129 -11.43 -35.65 -2.83
N GLU A 130 -12.11 -34.67 -2.21
CA GLU A 130 -12.15 -33.26 -2.63
C GLU A 130 -12.22 -32.35 -1.40
N LEU A 131 -11.66 -31.14 -1.51
CA LEU A 131 -11.76 -30.08 -0.52
C LEU A 131 -12.41 -28.84 -1.14
N THR A 132 -13.61 -28.50 -0.70
CA THR A 132 -14.33 -27.29 -1.12
C THR A 132 -14.20 -26.20 -0.08
N ILE A 133 -13.76 -25.00 -0.50
CA ILE A 133 -13.63 -23.83 0.38
C ILE A 133 -14.61 -22.75 -0.08
N HIS A 134 -15.54 -22.37 0.79
CA HIS A 134 -16.47 -21.28 0.54
C HIS A 134 -15.88 -19.97 1.09
N LEU A 135 -15.71 -18.98 0.23
CA LEU A 135 -15.20 -17.67 0.59
C LEU A 135 -16.25 -16.60 0.34
N LYS A 136 -16.27 -15.56 1.17
CA LYS A 136 -17.10 -14.37 0.99
C LYS A 136 -16.26 -13.21 0.47
N PRO A 137 -16.84 -12.31 -0.34
CA PRO A 137 -16.12 -11.11 -0.78
C PRO A 137 -15.80 -10.21 0.41
N VAL A 138 -14.59 -9.65 0.44
CA VAL A 138 -14.18 -8.67 1.45
C VAL A 138 -14.97 -7.37 1.23
N PRO A 139 -15.52 -6.75 2.29
CA PRO A 139 -16.15 -5.45 2.20
C PRO A 139 -15.23 -4.43 1.52
N LYS A 140 -15.78 -3.53 0.71
CA LYS A 140 -14.97 -2.59 -0.07
C LYS A 140 -14.42 -1.46 0.82
N LEU A 141 -13.35 -1.77 1.55
CA LEU A 141 -12.63 -0.91 2.50
C LEU A 141 -12.34 0.50 1.99
N LEU A 142 -11.98 0.61 0.71
CA LEU A 142 -11.65 1.89 0.08
C LEU A 142 -12.78 2.93 0.26
N GLY A 143 -14.03 2.49 0.20
CA GLY A 143 -15.19 3.38 0.38
C GLY A 143 -15.39 3.83 1.83
N PHE A 144 -14.96 3.04 2.81
CA PHE A 144 -15.14 3.38 4.22
C PHE A 144 -14.13 4.43 4.72
N VAL A 145 -12.95 4.51 4.10
CA VAL A 145 -11.94 5.53 4.48
C VAL A 145 -12.52 6.93 4.30
N LYS A 146 -12.96 7.29 3.09
CA LYS A 146 -13.60 8.60 2.82
C LYS A 146 -15.03 8.71 3.35
N GLY A 147 -15.75 7.59 3.47
CA GLY A 147 -17.14 7.60 3.90
C GLY A 147 -17.33 7.78 5.42
N GLN A 148 -16.44 7.20 6.23
CA GLN A 148 -16.67 7.05 7.67
C GLN A 148 -15.41 7.27 8.50
N TYR A 149 -14.30 6.64 8.13
CA TYR A 149 -13.13 6.54 9.00
C TYR A 149 -12.32 7.86 9.05
N ALA A 150 -11.99 8.43 7.89
CA ALA A 150 -11.26 9.69 7.75
C ALA A 150 -11.71 10.47 6.49
N PRO A 151 -12.89 11.12 6.52
CA PRO A 151 -13.50 11.74 5.34
C PRO A 151 -12.67 12.81 4.63
N GLU A 152 -11.93 13.60 5.40
CA GLU A 152 -11.09 14.68 4.90
C GLU A 152 -9.65 14.23 4.57
N ALA A 153 -9.26 12.96 4.79
CA ALA A 153 -7.90 12.52 4.50
C ALA A 153 -7.65 12.40 2.98
N PHE A 154 -6.45 12.70 2.51
CA PHE A 154 -6.05 12.51 1.11
C PHE A 154 -5.79 11.02 0.83
N VAL A 155 -6.65 10.38 0.02
CA VAL A 155 -6.62 8.93 -0.21
C VAL A 155 -6.00 8.59 -1.56
N VAL A 156 -4.90 7.85 -1.50
CA VAL A 156 -4.18 7.29 -2.65
C VAL A 156 -4.37 5.78 -2.67
N SER A 157 -4.69 5.22 -3.83
CA SER A 157 -4.79 3.76 -3.99
C SER A 157 -4.14 3.25 -5.25
N PHE A 158 -4.00 1.92 -5.34
CA PHE A 158 -3.30 1.26 -6.42
C PHE A 158 -4.22 0.33 -7.20
N LYS A 159 -4.00 0.26 -8.52
CA LYS A 159 -4.57 -0.77 -9.40
C LYS A 159 -3.44 -1.41 -10.19
N LEU A 160 -3.49 -2.72 -10.33
CA LEU A 160 -2.55 -3.51 -11.09
C LEU A 160 -3.32 -4.32 -12.12
N GLU A 161 -3.03 -4.12 -13.40
CA GLU A 161 -3.68 -4.84 -14.49
C GLU A 161 -2.64 -5.22 -15.55
N THR A 162 -3.07 -6.02 -16.52
CA THR A 162 -2.24 -6.47 -17.66
C THR A 162 -2.70 -5.89 -18.99
N ASP A 163 -3.83 -5.18 -18.99
CA ASP A 163 -4.41 -4.50 -20.15
C ASP A 163 -4.70 -3.03 -19.79
N GLU A 164 -4.32 -2.13 -20.69
CA GLU A 164 -4.37 -0.69 -20.46
C GLU A 164 -5.80 -0.14 -20.43
N LYS A 165 -6.70 -0.68 -21.27
CA LYS A 165 -8.11 -0.25 -21.30
C LYS A 165 -8.80 -0.68 -20.01
N ILE A 166 -8.53 -1.91 -19.56
CA ILE A 166 -9.03 -2.43 -18.28
C ILE A 166 -8.48 -1.61 -17.11
N LEU A 167 -7.18 -1.27 -17.14
CA LEU A 167 -6.56 -0.43 -16.11
C LEU A 167 -7.27 0.92 -16.00
N GLN A 168 -7.44 1.60 -17.13
CA GLN A 168 -8.12 2.90 -17.17
C GLN A 168 -9.55 2.81 -16.66
N GLN A 169 -10.32 1.83 -17.13
CA GLN A 169 -11.70 1.62 -16.67
C GLN A 169 -11.78 1.37 -15.16
N LYS A 170 -10.93 0.49 -14.63
CA LYS A 170 -10.91 0.18 -13.19
C LYS A 170 -10.44 1.36 -12.33
N CYS A 171 -9.52 2.18 -12.81
CA CYS A 171 -9.11 3.40 -12.11
C CYS A 171 -10.27 4.39 -12.01
N LEU A 172 -10.94 4.69 -13.13
CA LEU A 172 -12.09 5.58 -13.18
C LEU A 172 -13.24 5.08 -12.28
N GLN A 173 -13.59 3.80 -12.38
CA GLN A 173 -14.65 3.19 -11.56
C GLN A 173 -14.31 3.25 -10.07
N SER A 174 -13.05 2.98 -9.69
CA SER A 174 -12.62 3.03 -8.29
C SER A 174 -12.64 4.46 -7.74
N ALA A 175 -12.20 5.43 -8.54
CA ALA A 175 -12.19 6.85 -8.17
C ALA A 175 -13.58 7.35 -7.81
N GLU A 176 -14.54 7.16 -8.71
CA GLU A 176 -15.91 7.63 -8.52
C GLU A 176 -16.61 6.85 -7.40
N LYS A 177 -16.47 5.51 -7.39
CA LYS A 177 -17.19 4.66 -6.43
C LYS A 177 -16.75 4.90 -4.97
N TYR A 178 -15.48 5.20 -4.74
CA TYR A 178 -14.91 5.30 -3.40
C TYR A 178 -14.41 6.70 -3.04
N ASN A 179 -14.68 7.71 -3.87
CA ASN A 179 -14.27 9.11 -3.67
C ASN A 179 -12.77 9.30 -3.41
N GLN A 180 -11.93 8.46 -4.01
CA GLN A 180 -10.48 8.50 -3.84
C GLN A 180 -9.90 9.72 -4.57
N ASP A 181 -8.84 10.31 -4.04
CA ASP A 181 -8.27 11.52 -4.64
C ASP A 181 -7.33 11.16 -5.79
N ILE A 182 -6.48 10.14 -5.57
CA ILE A 182 -5.49 9.66 -6.54
C ILE A 182 -5.55 8.13 -6.70
N ILE A 183 -5.48 7.67 -7.95
CA ILE A 183 -5.32 6.25 -8.27
C ILE A 183 -4.05 6.07 -9.08
N VAL A 184 -3.12 5.29 -8.54
CA VAL A 184 -1.89 4.89 -9.23
C VAL A 184 -2.14 3.56 -9.94
N GLY A 185 -2.28 3.62 -11.25
CA GLY A 185 -2.42 2.47 -12.14
C GLY A 185 -1.06 1.95 -12.58
N ASN A 186 -0.83 0.65 -12.36
CA ASN A 186 0.36 -0.07 -12.76
C ASN A 186 -0.01 -1.13 -13.81
N MET A 187 0.72 -1.15 -14.92
CA MET A 187 0.74 -2.32 -15.81
C MET A 187 1.75 -3.31 -15.26
N LEU A 188 1.40 -4.60 -15.19
CA LEU A 188 2.27 -5.64 -14.61
C LEU A 188 3.68 -5.65 -15.22
N GLN A 189 3.76 -5.42 -16.54
CA GLN A 189 4.98 -5.47 -17.34
C GLN A 189 5.90 -4.25 -17.09
N THR A 190 5.35 -3.09 -16.73
CA THR A 190 6.10 -1.83 -16.57
C THR A 190 6.05 -1.25 -15.16
N ARG A 191 5.50 -1.99 -14.18
CA ARG A 191 5.24 -1.51 -12.81
C ARG A 191 6.42 -0.89 -12.07
N THR A 192 7.67 -1.20 -12.46
CA THR A 192 8.91 -0.66 -11.88
C THR A 192 9.53 0.49 -12.68
N THR A 193 9.05 0.73 -13.90
CA THR A 193 9.60 1.73 -14.82
C THR A 193 8.58 2.81 -15.20
N GLN A 194 7.29 2.54 -15.10
CA GLN A 194 6.24 3.47 -15.46
C GLN A 194 4.97 3.22 -14.64
N VAL A 195 4.30 4.31 -14.26
CA VAL A 195 2.95 4.28 -13.69
C VAL A 195 2.06 5.33 -14.35
N ARG A 196 0.75 5.05 -14.42
CA ARG A 196 -0.27 6.01 -14.86
C ARG A 196 -1.08 6.45 -13.65
N ILE A 197 -1.05 7.74 -13.33
CA ILE A 197 -1.76 8.32 -12.20
C ILE A 197 -3.01 9.01 -12.71
N TYR A 198 -4.16 8.69 -12.12
CA TYR A 198 -5.42 9.40 -12.34
C TYR A 198 -5.75 10.27 -11.14
N GLU A 199 -6.02 11.55 -11.38
CA GLU A 199 -6.49 12.50 -10.37
C GLU A 199 -7.98 12.73 -10.52
N ARG A 200 -8.77 12.37 -9.49
CA ARG A 200 -10.23 12.41 -9.60
C ARG A 200 -10.78 13.83 -9.72
N MET A 201 -10.26 14.76 -8.93
CA MET A 201 -10.77 16.14 -8.89
C MET A 201 -10.57 16.87 -10.22
N GLU A 202 -9.37 16.76 -10.77
CA GLU A 202 -8.99 17.40 -12.05
C GLU A 202 -9.40 16.55 -13.26
N LYS A 203 -9.83 15.30 -13.04
CA LYS A 203 -10.13 14.29 -14.07
C LYS A 203 -8.99 14.11 -15.08
N GLN A 204 -7.75 14.27 -14.60
CA GLN A 204 -6.55 14.25 -15.43
C GLN A 204 -5.73 12.97 -15.26
N TRP A 205 -5.04 12.60 -16.33
CA TRP A 205 -4.07 11.50 -16.33
C TRP A 205 -2.65 12.05 -16.43
N THR A 206 -1.76 11.50 -15.62
CA THR A 206 -0.33 11.80 -15.66
C THR A 206 0.45 10.51 -15.73
N THR A 207 1.41 10.43 -16.65
CA THR A 207 2.34 9.29 -16.73
C THR A 207 3.64 9.67 -16.03
N ILE A 208 4.07 8.85 -15.08
CA ILE A 208 5.37 8.97 -14.43
C ILE A 208 6.26 7.84 -14.92
N ASN A 209 7.42 8.19 -15.47
CA ASN A 209 8.46 7.25 -15.90
C ASN A 209 9.65 7.33 -14.96
N ARG A 210 10.27 6.19 -14.67
CA ARG A 210 11.47 6.09 -13.83
C ARG A 210 12.57 6.97 -14.42
N PHE A 211 13.21 7.76 -13.58
CA PHE A 211 14.34 8.59 -13.99
C PHE A 211 15.54 7.71 -14.41
N GLU A 212 16.12 7.99 -15.58
CA GLU A 212 17.25 7.24 -16.18
C GLU A 212 18.58 8.01 -16.15
N GLY A 213 18.72 9.06 -15.33
CA GLY A 213 19.95 9.86 -15.29
C GLY A 213 21.14 9.21 -14.58
N ASN A 214 22.34 9.65 -14.95
CA ASN A 214 23.62 9.00 -14.64
C ASN A 214 24.11 9.10 -13.18
N ALA A 215 23.49 9.92 -12.32
CA ALA A 215 24.06 10.26 -11.01
C ALA A 215 23.58 9.36 -9.85
N GLU A 216 22.35 8.84 -9.89
CA GLU A 216 21.79 7.92 -8.90
C GLU A 216 20.50 7.32 -9.49
N GLN A 217 20.49 6.01 -9.77
CA GLN A 217 19.30 5.33 -10.29
C GLN A 217 18.23 5.18 -9.20
N LYS A 218 17.44 6.22 -8.96
CA LYS A 218 16.30 6.15 -8.03
C LYS A 218 15.19 5.23 -8.55
N GLU A 219 14.47 4.61 -7.63
CA GLU A 219 13.29 3.77 -7.96
C GLU A 219 12.11 4.65 -8.38
N ILE A 220 11.12 4.07 -9.07
CA ILE A 220 9.91 4.79 -9.52
C ILE A 220 9.15 5.44 -8.35
N GLU A 221 9.22 4.85 -7.15
CA GLU A 221 8.62 5.38 -5.94
C GLU A 221 9.11 6.80 -5.62
N PHE A 222 10.36 7.16 -5.92
CA PHE A 222 10.85 8.53 -5.70
C PHE A 222 9.97 9.55 -6.41
N GLN A 223 9.65 9.33 -7.69
CA GLN A 223 8.85 10.25 -8.48
C GLN A 223 7.36 10.18 -8.15
N ILE A 224 6.86 8.99 -7.80
CA ILE A 224 5.49 8.83 -7.31
C ILE A 224 5.30 9.66 -6.05
N ILE A 225 6.21 9.53 -5.08
CA ILE A 225 6.09 10.24 -3.80
C ILE A 225 6.26 11.74 -3.98
N ASP A 226 7.16 12.19 -4.87
CA ASP A 226 7.30 13.61 -5.17
C ASP A 226 5.99 14.23 -5.67
N PHE A 227 5.40 13.58 -6.69
CA PHE A 227 4.11 13.97 -7.24
C PHE A 227 3.01 13.98 -6.17
N LEU A 228 2.91 12.93 -5.35
CA LEU A 228 1.89 12.82 -4.31
C LEU A 228 2.05 13.89 -3.22
N CYS A 229 3.28 14.24 -2.84
CA CYS A 229 3.54 15.26 -1.84
C CYS A 229 3.10 16.64 -2.32
N ASP A 230 3.36 16.97 -3.59
CA ASP A 230 2.88 18.22 -4.19
C ASP A 230 1.35 18.27 -4.24
N LYS A 231 0.69 17.17 -4.66
CA LYS A 231 -0.78 17.10 -4.71
C LYS A 231 -1.41 17.17 -3.32
N HIS A 232 -0.79 16.54 -2.33
CA HIS A 232 -1.27 16.60 -0.95
C HIS A 232 -1.08 18.01 -0.34
N ARG A 233 0.01 18.72 -0.66
CA ARG A 233 0.17 20.14 -0.28
C ARG A 233 -0.98 20.99 -0.81
N ILE A 234 -1.29 20.87 -2.10
CA ILE A 234 -2.41 21.59 -2.73
C ILE A 234 -3.75 21.21 -2.09
N TYR A 235 -3.96 19.91 -1.82
CA TYR A 235 -5.18 19.42 -1.17
C TYR A 235 -5.40 20.02 0.23
N ARG A 236 -4.31 20.17 1.01
CA ARG A 236 -4.33 20.81 2.33
C ARG A 236 -4.64 22.30 2.25
N GLU A 237 -4.09 23.00 1.27
CA GLU A 237 -4.22 24.46 1.11
C GLU A 237 -5.59 24.89 0.57
N ASN A 238 -6.29 24.01 -0.17
CA ASN A 238 -7.62 24.26 -0.73
C ASN A 238 -8.74 24.27 0.31
N LEU A 239 -8.56 24.97 1.44
CA LEU A 239 -9.58 25.27 2.44
C LEU A 239 -10.76 25.98 1.76
N LYS A 240 -11.83 25.22 1.52
CA LYS A 240 -13.17 25.77 1.31
C LYS A 240 -13.87 25.77 2.65
#